data_AF-A0A837RJ86-F1
#
_entry.id   AF-A0A837RJ86-F1
#
_cell.length_a   1.000
_cell.length_b   1.000
_cell.length_c   1.000
_cell.angle_alpha   90.00
_cell.angle_beta   90.00
_cell.angle_gamma   90.00
#
_symmetry.space_group_name_H-M   'P 1'
#
loop_
_entity.id
_entity.type
_entity.pdbx_description
1 polymer ?
#
loop_
_entity_poly.entity_id
_entity_poly.type
_entity_poly.pdbx_seq_one_letter_code
_entity_poly.pdbx_strand_id
1 'polypeptide(L)'
;MIKDANGDAALLVKYNYTNKTSTAETPQQVQNNAIMLKQDDKQLSATTATGDNAQLVQASSNNQVQPGKSFDGALLVKVNSTTSEVTMYFKNIQTNNWLDSTQPLKLD
;
A
#
# COMPACT_ATOMS: atom_id res chain seq x y z
N MET A 1 4.98 13.57 12.87
CA MET A 1 5.34 13.13 11.51
C MET A 1 5.77 11.68 11.59
N ILE A 2 5.21 10.80 10.76
CA ILE A 2 5.67 9.40 10.71
C ILE A 2 7.05 9.37 10.05
N LYS A 3 7.96 8.59 10.62
CA LYS A 3 9.30 8.39 10.09
C LYS A 3 9.51 6.92 9.74
N ASP A 4 10.30 6.66 8.70
CA ASP A 4 10.78 5.32 8.40
C ASP A 4 11.95 4.91 9.31
N ALA A 5 12.50 3.71 9.09
CA ALA A 5 13.61 3.19 9.88
C ALA A 5 14.91 4.01 9.76
N ASN A 6 15.05 4.83 8.72
CA ASN A 6 16.20 5.73 8.52
C ASN A 6 15.96 7.12 9.15
N GLY A 7 14.75 7.37 9.67
CA GLY A 7 14.36 8.67 10.22
C GLY A 7 13.80 9.65 9.17
N ASP A 8 13.64 9.20 7.92
CA ASP A 8 13.08 10.00 6.83
C ASP A 8 11.56 10.12 6.95
N ALA A 9 10.99 11.19 6.40
CA ALA A 9 9.54 11.35 6.35
C ALA A 9 8.87 10.23 5.55
N ALA A 10 7.75 9.71 6.08
CA ALA A 10 7.01 8.64 5.44
C ALA A 10 5.49 8.84 5.56
N LEU A 11 4.77 8.26 4.60
CA LEU A 11 3.32 8.14 4.61
C LEU A 11 2.94 6.73 5.09
N LEU A 12 2.14 6.66 6.15
CA LEU A 12 1.56 5.43 6.67
C LEU A 12 0.11 5.30 6.21
N VAL A 13 -0.19 4.25 5.45
CA VAL A 13 -1.54 3.89 5.03
C VAL A 13 -1.97 2.65 5.83
N LYS A 14 -2.91 2.82 6.76
CA LYS A 14 -3.54 1.71 7.48
C LYS A 14 -4.75 1.22 6.70
N TYR A 15 -4.94 -0.09 6.61
CA TYR A 15 -6.01 -0.69 5.82
C TYR A 15 -6.53 -1.98 6.45
N ASN A 16 -7.75 -2.37 6.09
CA ASN A 16 -8.25 -3.72 6.32
C ASN A 16 -8.20 -4.49 5.00
N TYR A 17 -7.50 -5.63 4.99
CA TYR A 17 -7.40 -6.51 3.84
C TYR A 17 -8.20 -7.78 4.10
N THR A 18 -9.15 -8.07 3.20
CA THR A 18 -9.86 -9.35 3.17
C THR A 18 -9.38 -10.15 1.98
N ASN A 19 -8.82 -11.35 2.21
CA ASN A 19 -8.45 -12.23 1.13
C ASN A 19 -9.69 -12.89 0.53
N LYS A 20 -10.09 -12.46 -0.66
CA LYS A 20 -11.21 -13.03 -1.41
C LYS A 20 -10.79 -14.05 -2.49
N THR A 21 -9.51 -14.41 -2.54
CA THR A 21 -8.99 -15.42 -3.48
C THR A 21 -9.19 -16.83 -2.92
N SER A 22 -8.83 -17.85 -3.71
CA SER A 22 -8.83 -19.25 -3.30
C SER A 22 -7.52 -19.72 -2.66
N THR A 23 -6.49 -18.88 -2.62
CA THR A 23 -5.15 -19.19 -2.10
C THR A 23 -4.78 -18.26 -0.95
N ALA A 24 -3.82 -18.66 -0.11
CA ALA A 24 -3.29 -17.76 0.91
C ALA A 24 -2.44 -16.67 0.23
N GLU A 25 -2.65 -15.41 0.63
CA GLU A 25 -2.01 -14.25 -0.02
C GLU A 25 -1.29 -13.38 1.00
N THR A 26 -0.18 -12.77 0.57
CA THR A 26 0.52 -11.76 1.36
C THR A 26 -0.07 -10.38 1.04
N PRO A 27 -0.63 -9.63 2.01
CA PRO A 27 -1.32 -8.36 1.73
C PRO A 27 -0.46 -7.36 0.96
N GLN A 28 0.81 -7.19 1.32
CA GLN A 28 1.70 -6.25 0.63
C GLN A 28 1.97 -6.65 -0.83
N GLN A 29 2.05 -7.94 -1.15
CA GLN A 29 2.26 -8.40 -2.53
C GLN A 29 1.04 -8.08 -3.40
N VAL A 30 -0.17 -8.35 -2.88
CA VAL A 30 -1.42 -7.99 -3.55
C VAL A 30 -1.52 -6.49 -3.74
N GLN A 31 -1.21 -5.72 -2.70
CA GLN A 31 -1.22 -4.27 -2.76
C GLN A 31 -0.25 -3.72 -3.80
N ASN A 32 1.01 -4.17 -3.82
CA ASN A 32 2.00 -3.70 -4.80
C ASN A 32 1.60 -4.00 -6.25
N ASN A 33 0.79 -5.03 -6.48
CA ASN A 33 0.26 -5.38 -7.80
C ASN A 33 -0.96 -4.55 -8.21
N ALA A 34 -1.74 -4.08 -7.25
CA ALA A 34 -3.04 -3.43 -7.48
C ALA A 34 -3.04 -1.92 -7.22
N ILE A 35 -2.08 -1.42 -6.43
CA ILE A 35 -2.01 -0.04 -5.97
C ILE A 35 -0.59 0.50 -6.20
N MET A 36 -0.51 1.70 -6.75
CA MET A 36 0.73 2.46 -6.88
C MET A 36 0.55 3.85 -6.26
N LEU A 37 1.53 4.29 -5.48
CA LEU A 37 1.58 5.64 -4.94
C LEU A 37 2.62 6.44 -5.72
N LYS A 38 2.28 7.67 -6.11
CA LYS A 38 3.24 8.61 -6.70
C LYS A 38 3.23 9.94 -5.96
N GLN A 39 4.37 10.61 -5.97
CA GLN A 39 4.53 12.01 -5.59
C GLN A 39 5.42 12.68 -6.62
N ASP A 40 4.97 13.82 -7.15
CA ASP A 40 5.69 14.56 -8.20
C ASP A 40 6.07 13.65 -9.39
N ASP A 41 5.10 12.86 -9.87
CA ASP A 41 5.21 11.83 -10.93
C ASP A 41 6.17 10.65 -10.67
N LYS A 42 6.82 10.62 -9.51
CA LYS A 42 7.72 9.54 -9.09
C LYS A 42 6.98 8.51 -8.26
N GLN A 43 7.10 7.24 -8.64
CA GLN A 43 6.60 6.14 -7.83
C GLN A 43 7.31 6.09 -6.47
N LEU A 44 6.52 6.02 -5.41
CA LEU A 44 7.01 5.83 -4.06
C LEU A 44 7.27 4.36 -3.79
N SER A 45 8.33 4.07 -3.05
CA SER A 45 8.71 2.71 -2.66
C SER A 45 8.29 2.44 -1.22
N ALA A 46 7.90 1.20 -0.96
CA ALA A 46 7.69 0.71 0.41
C ALA A 46 8.99 0.84 1.23
N THR A 47 8.84 1.18 2.50
CA THR A 47 9.93 1.27 3.49
C THR A 47 9.48 0.61 4.79
N THR A 48 10.41 0.46 5.74
CA THR A 48 10.15 -0.19 7.02
C THR A 48 9.90 0.84 8.12
N ALA A 49 9.07 0.48 9.10
CA ALA A 49 8.78 1.33 10.26
C ALA A 49 9.66 0.95 11.46
N THR A 50 9.86 1.91 12.37
CA THR A 50 10.35 1.68 13.73
C THR A 50 9.24 1.99 14.76
N GLY A 51 9.43 1.56 16.00
CA GLY A 51 8.47 1.79 17.09
C GLY A 51 7.11 1.12 16.86
N ASP A 52 6.04 1.81 17.24
CA ASP A 52 4.68 1.27 17.35
C ASP A 52 4.11 0.67 16.06
N ASN A 53 4.58 1.11 14.89
CA ASN A 53 4.08 0.62 13.59
C ASN A 53 4.95 -0.51 13.00
N ALA A 54 6.11 -0.82 13.60
CA ALA A 54 7.07 -1.79 13.06
C ALA A 54 6.44 -3.18 12.86
N GLN A 55 5.77 -3.70 13.89
CA GLN A 55 5.15 -5.02 13.85
C GLN A 55 4.03 -5.10 12.81
N LEU A 56 3.19 -4.06 12.69
CA LEU A 56 2.07 -4.05 11.75
C LEU A 56 2.54 -3.98 10.29
N VAL A 57 3.53 -3.13 10.00
CA VAL A 57 4.13 -3.01 8.66
C VAL A 57 4.88 -4.30 8.29
N GLN A 58 5.61 -4.89 9.25
CA GLN A 58 6.29 -6.17 9.04
C GLN A 58 5.29 -7.31 8.81
N ALA A 59 4.22 -7.40 9.61
CA ALA A 59 3.18 -8.40 9.45
C ALA A 59 2.48 -8.29 8.08
N SER A 60 2.25 -7.08 7.59
CA SER A 60 1.67 -6.84 6.25
C SER A 60 2.55 -7.36 5.12
N SER A 61 3.86 -7.42 5.33
CA SER A 61 4.86 -7.83 4.36
C SER A 61 5.16 -9.34 4.39
N ASN A 62 4.90 -10.01 5.52
CA ASN A 62 5.33 -11.40 5.75
C ASN A 62 4.19 -12.38 6.02
N ASN A 63 3.05 -11.91 6.53
CA ASN A 63 1.97 -12.81 6.92
C ASN A 63 1.12 -13.18 5.71
N GLN A 64 0.81 -14.47 5.62
CA GLN A 64 -0.19 -14.97 4.69
C GLN A 64 -1.58 -14.90 5.33
N VAL A 65 -2.51 -14.29 4.63
CA VAL A 65 -3.92 -14.23 5.02
C VAL A 65 -4.66 -15.32 4.26
N GLN A 66 -5.33 -16.21 4.98
CA GLN A 66 -6.05 -17.33 4.39
C GLN A 66 -7.32 -16.87 3.64
N PRO A 67 -7.82 -17.64 2.65
CA PRO A 67 -9.09 -17.37 1.99
C PRO A 67 -10.24 -17.07 2.96
N GLY A 68 -10.99 -15.99 2.68
CA GLY A 68 -12.12 -15.53 3.48
C GLY A 68 -11.76 -14.88 4.83
N LYS A 69 -10.47 -14.73 5.15
CA LYS A 69 -10.02 -14.06 6.38
C LYS A 69 -9.64 -12.61 6.11
N SER A 70 -9.75 -11.81 7.17
CA SER A 70 -9.34 -10.40 7.18
C SER A 70 -8.11 -10.19 8.05
N PHE A 71 -7.34 -9.17 7.71
CA PHE A 71 -6.15 -8.73 8.41
C PHE A 71 -6.07 -7.20 8.38
N ASP A 72 -5.88 -6.59 9.54
CA ASP A 72 -5.54 -5.18 9.62
C ASP A 72 -4.05 -5.02 9.33
N GLY A 73 -3.75 -4.24 8.30
CA GLY A 73 -2.40 -4.05 7.79
C GLY A 73 -2.01 -2.58 7.69
N ALA A 74 -0.76 -2.38 7.33
CA ALA A 74 -0.20 -1.07 7.07
C ALA A 74 0.87 -1.11 5.98
N LEU A 75 0.79 -0.16 5.06
CA LEU A 75 1.85 0.18 4.11
C LEU A 75 2.54 1.44 4.60
N LEU A 76 3.86 1.40 4.66
CA LEU A 76 4.68 2.60 4.86
C LEU A 76 5.46 2.87 3.58
N VAL A 77 5.38 4.09 3.05
CA VAL A 77 6.19 4.53 1.91
C VAL A 77 6.99 5.77 2.27
N LYS A 78 8.23 5.83 1.81
CA LYS A 78 9.06 7.03 1.93
C LYS A 78 8.50 8.12 1.01
N VAL A 79 8.31 9.34 1.53
CA VAL A 79 7.92 10.50 0.72
C VAL A 79 9.13 11.33 0.36
N ASN A 80 9.10 11.95 -0.82
CA ASN A 80 10.13 12.88 -1.29
C ASN A 80 9.93 14.30 -0.74
N SER A 81 8.68 14.65 -0.43
CA SER A 81 8.26 15.96 0.08
C SER A 81 7.17 15.79 1.13
N THR A 82 7.18 16.63 2.16
CA THR A 82 6.13 16.68 3.20
C THR A 82 5.00 17.64 2.86
N THR A 83 5.12 18.38 1.75
CA THR A 83 4.16 19.39 1.31
C THR A 83 3.52 19.08 -0.03
N SER A 84 4.13 18.23 -0.86
CA SER A 84 3.55 17.80 -2.14
C SER A 84 2.47 16.74 -1.94
N GLU A 85 1.45 16.75 -2.79
CA GLU A 85 0.39 15.75 -2.78
C GLU A 85 0.93 14.35 -3.13
N VAL A 86 0.30 13.32 -2.56
CA VAL A 86 0.53 11.92 -2.93
C VAL A 86 -0.72 11.42 -3.63
N THR A 87 -0.56 10.94 -4.85
CA THR A 87 -1.67 10.41 -5.66
C THR A 87 -1.65 8.88 -5.61
N MET A 88 -2.82 8.28 -5.39
CA MET A 88 -3.01 6.83 -5.41
C MET A 88 -3.61 6.39 -6.75
N TYR A 89 -2.99 5.37 -7.34
CA TYR A 89 -3.41 4.77 -8.58
C TYR A 89 -3.85 3.34 -8.33
N PHE A 90 -4.90 2.90 -9.02
CA PHE A 90 -5.39 1.53 -8.99
C PHE A 90 -5.16 0.86 -10.33
N LYS A 91 -4.73 -0.41 -10.33
CA LYS A 91 -4.56 -1.16 -11.56
C LYS A 91 -5.90 -1.63 -12.09
N ASN A 92 -6.22 -1.29 -13.32
CA ASN A 92 -7.35 -1.86 -14.03
C ASN A 92 -7.03 -3.33 -14.38
N ILE A 93 -7.85 -4.26 -13.90
CA ILE A 93 -7.60 -5.70 -14.08
C ILE A 93 -7.79 -6.18 -15.53
N GLN A 94 -8.59 -5.48 -16.33
CA GLN A 94 -8.86 -5.84 -17.72
C GLN A 94 -7.75 -5.33 -18.64
N THR A 95 -7.32 -4.08 -18.44
CA THR A 95 -6.36 -3.41 -19.34
C THR A 95 -4.92 -3.42 -18.81
N ASN A 96 -4.71 -3.80 -17.55
CA ASN A 96 -3.44 -3.66 -16.82
C ASN A 96 -2.91 -2.22 -16.70
N ASN A 97 -3.69 -1.21 -17.10
CA ASN A 97 -3.32 0.19 -16.99
C ASN A 97 -3.57 0.75 -15.58
N TRP A 98 -2.82 1.78 -15.21
CA TRP A 98 -3.04 2.51 -13.97
C TRP A 98 -4.13 3.57 -14.15
N LEU A 99 -5.14 3.51 -13.29
CA LEU A 99 -6.19 4.52 -13.16
C LEU A 99 -5.83 5.45 -12.00
N ASP A 100 -5.81 6.75 -12.24
CA ASP A 100 -5.78 7.71 -11.14
C ASP A 100 -7.14 7.68 -10.42
N SER A 101 -7.13 7.64 -9.09
CA SER A 101 -8.30 7.75 -8.22
C SER A 101 -9.17 9.00 -8.43
N THR A 102 -8.66 10.02 -9.13
CA THR A 102 -9.44 11.19 -9.56
C THR A 102 -10.39 10.90 -10.73
N GLN A 103 -10.17 9.80 -11.46
CA GLN A 103 -11.07 9.36 -12.53
C GLN A 103 -12.25 8.57 -11.94
N PRO A 104 -13.49 8.73 -12.46
CA PRO A 104 -14.61 7.91 -12.02
C PRO A 104 -14.30 6.43 -12.25
N LEU A 105 -14.24 5.66 -11.17
CA LEU A 105 -14.07 4.21 -11.22
C LEU A 105 -15.35 3.60 -11.80
N LYS A 106 -15.36 3.34 -13.11
CA LYS A 106 -16.30 2.36 -13.68
C LYS A 106 -15.74 0.98 -13.41
N LEU A 107 -16.36 0.30 -12.45
CA LEU A 107 -16.12 -1.09 -12.12
C LEU A 107 -17.20 -1.89 -12.83
N ASP A 108 -16.91 -2.36 -14.04
CA ASP A 108 -17.77 -3.28 -14.79
C ASP A 108 -17.47 -4.72 -14.36
#